data_AF-A0A938GXC7-F1
#
_entry.id   AF-A0A938GXC7-F1
#
_cell.length_a   1.000
_cell.length_b   1.000
_cell.length_c   1.000
_cell.angle_alpha   90.00
_cell.angle_beta   90.00
_cell.angle_gamma   90.00
#
_symmetry.space_group_name_H-M   'P 1'
#
loop_
_entity.id
_entity.type
_entity.pdbx_description
1 polymer ?
#
loop_
_entity_poly.entity_id
_entity_poly.type
_entity_poly.pdbx_seq_one_letter_code
_entity_poly.pdbx_strand_id
1 'polypeptide(L)'
;MKAVTCAAALLACLAVSPAAAAERPAPDDDPPLLIGGIGGVYFLAEPGELVIDVFKRDRNERNVRTELRAILVGPDRAPRHEATLPDDGRPAKSGLGPLQRARLTTRVDRRGVYALNVTISQDRYGLEAIWGFRSNCPKYLLETARGHKDERHQEPIVLASPGRPAEVCFAP
;
A
#
# COMPACT_ATOMS: atom_id res chain seq x y z
N MET A 1 -43.59 13.82 -42.69
CA MET A 1 -43.26 13.50 -41.28
C MET A 1 -42.57 12.15 -41.21
N LYS A 2 -41.36 12.13 -40.62
CA LYS A 2 -40.76 11.09 -39.74
C LYS A 2 -39.26 10.96 -40.03
N ALA A 3 -38.48 11.71 -39.26
CA ALA A 3 -37.04 11.51 -39.11
C ALA A 3 -36.81 10.30 -38.21
N VAL A 4 -35.92 9.40 -38.63
CA VAL A 4 -35.42 8.30 -37.80
C VAL A 4 -34.02 8.71 -37.35
N THR A 5 -33.92 9.20 -36.12
CA THR A 5 -32.67 9.52 -35.45
C THR A 5 -32.08 8.21 -34.90
N CYS A 6 -30.96 7.77 -35.46
CA CYS A 6 -30.21 6.61 -34.99
C CYS A 6 -29.31 7.07 -33.83
N ALA A 7 -29.70 6.74 -32.60
CA ALA A 7 -28.90 7.02 -31.40
C ALA A 7 -27.78 5.97 -31.27
N ALA A 8 -26.54 6.36 -31.54
CA ALA A 8 -25.37 5.56 -31.22
C ALA A 8 -25.08 5.66 -29.72
N ALA A 9 -25.37 4.60 -28.97
CA ALA A 9 -24.95 4.47 -27.58
C ALA A 9 -23.44 4.20 -27.54
N LEU A 10 -22.65 5.18 -27.11
CA LEU A 10 -21.26 4.95 -26.71
C LEU A 10 -21.26 4.15 -25.41
N LEU A 11 -20.92 2.87 -25.50
CA LEU A 11 -20.58 2.05 -24.35
C LEU A 11 -19.17 2.45 -23.90
N ALA A 12 -19.08 3.30 -22.87
CA ALA A 12 -17.80 3.59 -22.22
C ALA A 12 -17.35 2.35 -21.43
N CYS A 13 -16.43 1.57 -22.00
CA CYS A 13 -15.73 0.51 -21.29
C CYS A 13 -14.86 1.15 -20.18
N LEU A 14 -15.36 1.15 -18.95
CA LEU A 14 -14.55 1.42 -17.76
C LEU A 14 -13.53 0.28 -17.66
N ALA A 15 -12.30 0.54 -18.11
CA ALA A 15 -11.17 -0.37 -17.88
C ALA A 15 -10.87 -0.40 -16.38
N VAL A 16 -11.41 -1.40 -15.69
CA VAL A 16 -10.99 -1.74 -14.32
C VAL A 16 -9.62 -2.37 -14.45
N SER A 17 -8.58 -1.67 -13.99
CA SER A 17 -7.24 -2.26 -13.89
C SER A 17 -7.31 -3.49 -12.98
N PRO A 18 -6.74 -4.64 -13.40
CA PRO A 18 -6.73 -5.83 -12.57
C PRO A 18 -5.96 -5.57 -11.28
N ALA A 19 -6.44 -6.12 -10.17
CA ALA A 19 -5.71 -6.10 -8.91
C ALA A 19 -4.39 -6.85 -9.07
N ALA A 20 -3.27 -6.27 -8.61
CA ALA A 20 -1.99 -6.96 -8.64
C ALA A 20 -2.02 -8.10 -7.61
N ALA A 21 -1.59 -9.29 -8.05
CA ALA A 21 -1.53 -10.48 -7.21
C ALA A 21 -0.33 -10.43 -6.25
N ALA A 22 -0.48 -11.03 -5.08
CA ALA A 22 0.61 -11.23 -4.14
C ALA A 22 1.63 -12.23 -4.68
N GLU A 23 2.91 -11.86 -4.63
CA GLU A 23 4.04 -12.68 -5.02
C GLU A 23 5.01 -12.83 -3.85
N ARG A 24 5.80 -13.90 -3.84
CA ARG A 24 6.98 -13.95 -2.97
C ARG A 24 8.13 -13.21 -3.67
N PRO A 25 8.79 -12.25 -3.02
CA PRO A 25 10.01 -11.67 -3.56
C PRO A 25 11.10 -12.75 -3.73
N ALA A 26 12.02 -12.51 -4.67
CA ALA A 26 13.15 -13.41 -4.88
C ALA A 26 14.03 -13.47 -3.61
N PRO A 27 14.75 -14.57 -3.36
CA PRO A 27 15.58 -14.73 -2.16
C PRO A 27 16.63 -13.62 -1.96
N ASP A 28 17.12 -13.04 -3.06
CA ASP A 28 18.17 -12.01 -3.08
C ASP A 28 17.62 -10.57 -3.10
N ASP A 29 16.29 -10.40 -3.17
CA ASP A 29 15.69 -9.09 -2.93
C ASP A 29 15.84 -8.80 -1.44
N ASP A 30 16.84 -7.98 -1.07
CA ASP A 30 16.92 -7.38 0.25
C ASP A 30 15.52 -6.85 0.61
N PRO A 31 14.91 -7.13 1.77
CA PRO A 31 13.59 -6.57 2.09
C PRO A 31 13.66 -5.04 2.21
N PRO A 32 12.58 -4.26 2.00
CA PRO A 32 12.59 -2.86 2.41
C PRO A 32 12.65 -2.75 3.95
N LEU A 33 12.83 -1.53 4.45
CA LEU A 33 12.49 -1.23 5.83
C LEU A 33 11.01 -1.55 6.06
N LEU A 34 10.75 -2.46 6.99
CA LEU A 34 9.41 -2.79 7.45
C LEU A 34 9.06 -1.95 8.68
N ILE A 35 7.81 -1.52 8.71
CA ILE A 35 7.22 -0.62 9.70
C ILE A 35 5.93 -1.22 10.24
N GLY A 36 5.62 -0.95 11.51
CA GLY A 36 4.32 -1.24 12.10
C GLY A 36 3.30 -0.14 11.83
N GLY A 37 2.09 -0.30 12.36
CA GLY A 37 1.00 0.65 12.14
C GLY A 37 0.38 0.52 10.75
N ILE A 38 -0.59 1.38 10.46
CA ILE A 38 -1.28 1.48 9.17
C ILE A 38 -1.41 2.95 8.76
N GLY A 39 -1.62 3.22 7.48
CA GLY A 39 -1.70 4.60 6.99
C GLY A 39 -1.42 4.66 5.50
N GLY A 40 -0.26 5.18 5.13
CA GLY A 40 0.08 5.33 3.73
C GLY A 40 1.38 6.06 3.46
N VAL A 41 1.60 6.33 2.18
CA VAL A 41 2.78 7.06 1.69
C VAL A 41 2.32 8.06 0.65
N TYR A 42 2.75 9.30 0.77
CA TYR A 42 2.55 10.34 -0.24
C TYR A 42 3.82 10.46 -1.08
N PHE A 43 3.69 10.38 -2.40
CA PHE A 43 4.77 10.47 -3.37
C PHE A 43 4.62 11.75 -4.17
N LEU A 44 5.66 12.60 -4.18
CA LEU A 44 5.71 13.74 -5.09
C LEU A 44 6.31 13.28 -6.43
N ALA A 45 5.48 12.63 -7.24
CA ALA A 45 5.90 11.99 -8.47
C ALA A 45 6.11 13.01 -9.59
N GLU A 46 7.17 12.81 -10.39
CA GLU A 46 7.44 13.55 -11.63
C GLU A 46 6.83 12.82 -12.83
N PRO A 47 6.63 13.50 -13.99
CA PRO A 47 6.12 12.85 -15.19
C PRO A 47 6.94 11.63 -15.61
N GLY A 48 6.27 10.52 -15.92
CA GLY A 48 6.91 9.24 -16.19
C GLY A 48 6.13 8.06 -15.62
N GLU A 49 6.80 6.93 -15.42
CA GLU A 49 6.22 5.78 -14.73
C GLU A 49 6.48 5.89 -13.23
N LEU A 50 5.44 5.72 -12.41
CA LEU A 50 5.55 5.55 -10.97
C LEU A 50 5.41 4.06 -10.66
N VAL A 51 6.46 3.48 -10.07
CA VAL A 51 6.50 2.08 -9.63
C VAL A 51 6.59 2.04 -8.12
N ILE A 52 5.74 1.24 -7.50
CA ILE A 52 5.71 1.03 -6.05
C ILE A 52 5.61 -0.47 -5.79
N ASP A 53 6.60 -1.02 -5.09
CA ASP A 53 6.48 -2.36 -4.50
C ASP A 53 6.01 -2.21 -3.06
N VAL A 54 4.95 -2.91 -2.68
CA VAL A 54 4.43 -2.98 -1.32
C VAL A 54 4.74 -4.34 -0.74
N PHE A 55 5.19 -4.36 0.50
CA PHE A 55 5.62 -5.57 1.19
C PHE A 55 4.82 -5.78 2.46
N LYS A 56 4.66 -7.04 2.86
CA LYS A 56 3.96 -7.44 4.08
C LYS A 56 4.63 -8.64 4.74
N ARG A 57 4.63 -8.67 6.06
CA ARG A 57 4.76 -9.89 6.87
C ARG A 57 3.72 -9.89 7.97
N ASP A 58 3.06 -11.02 8.16
CA ASP A 58 2.23 -11.25 9.35
C ASP A 58 3.13 -11.47 10.55
N ARG A 59 2.78 -10.90 11.70
CA ARG A 59 3.47 -11.16 12.96
C ARG A 59 2.95 -12.41 13.65
N ASN A 60 1.73 -12.82 13.31
CA ASN A 60 1.04 -13.96 13.88
C ASN A 60 1.01 -13.88 15.41
N GLU A 61 0.79 -12.69 16.00
CA GLU A 61 0.77 -12.53 17.46
C GLU A 61 -0.54 -13.03 18.05
N ARG A 62 -1.66 -12.77 17.37
CA ARG A 62 -3.00 -13.27 17.70
C ARG A 62 -3.57 -14.10 16.55
N ASN A 63 -4.67 -14.81 16.84
CA ASN A 63 -5.39 -15.61 15.85
C ASN A 63 -6.42 -14.74 15.11
N VAL A 64 -5.94 -13.77 14.35
CA VAL A 64 -6.76 -12.84 13.56
C VAL A 64 -6.27 -12.81 12.12
N ARG A 65 -7.18 -12.67 11.17
CA ARG A 65 -6.84 -12.66 9.74
C ARG A 65 -6.46 -11.25 9.30
N THR A 66 -5.24 -11.09 8.78
CA THR A 66 -4.64 -9.81 8.42
C THR A 66 -4.39 -9.70 6.93
N GLU A 67 -5.41 -9.36 6.14
CA GLU A 67 -5.24 -9.04 4.72
C GLU A 67 -4.87 -7.57 4.56
N LEU A 68 -3.73 -7.30 3.92
CA LEU A 68 -3.34 -5.94 3.58
C LEU A 68 -3.95 -5.53 2.25
N ARG A 69 -4.55 -4.35 2.21
CA ARG A 69 -5.03 -3.70 0.99
C ARG A 69 -4.21 -2.43 0.73
N ALA A 70 -3.63 -2.38 -0.46
CA ALA A 70 -2.81 -1.28 -0.95
C ALA A 70 -3.56 -0.58 -2.10
N ILE A 71 -3.89 0.70 -1.94
CA ILE A 71 -4.62 1.47 -2.97
C ILE A 71 -3.79 2.69 -3.34
N LEU A 72 -3.29 2.70 -4.58
CA LEU A 72 -2.62 3.86 -5.17
C LEU A 72 -3.67 4.79 -5.76
N VAL A 73 -3.73 6.03 -5.27
CA VAL A 73 -4.61 7.09 -5.78
C VAL A 73 -3.81 8.22 -6.40
N GLY A 74 -4.37 8.83 -7.43
CA GLY A 74 -3.80 10.00 -8.09
C GLY A 74 -4.02 11.31 -7.32
N PRO A 75 -3.51 12.43 -7.86
CA PRO A 75 -3.72 13.77 -7.28
C PRO A 75 -5.19 14.19 -7.21
N ASP A 76 -6.02 13.63 -8.08
CA ASP A 76 -7.49 13.77 -8.12
C ASP A 76 -8.22 12.82 -7.15
N ARG A 77 -7.47 12.06 -6.33
CA ARG A 77 -7.95 11.00 -5.43
C ARG A 77 -8.61 9.82 -6.15
N ALA A 78 -8.56 9.77 -7.48
CA ALA A 78 -9.06 8.63 -8.22
C ALA A 78 -8.11 7.43 -8.02
N PRO A 79 -8.63 6.22 -7.75
CA PRO A 79 -7.83 5.01 -7.73
C PRO A 79 -7.13 4.80 -9.09
N ARG A 80 -5.83 4.51 -9.04
CA ARG A 80 -5.00 4.16 -10.20
C ARG A 80 -4.71 2.67 -10.23
N HIS A 81 -4.43 2.10 -9.07
CA HIS A 81 -4.15 0.68 -8.92
C HIS A 81 -4.50 0.23 -7.51
N GLU A 82 -4.85 -1.05 -7.38
CA GLU A 82 -5.07 -1.71 -6.12
C GLU A 82 -4.32 -3.06 -6.07
N ALA A 83 -3.90 -3.48 -4.88
CA ALA A 83 -3.35 -4.79 -4.62
C ALA A 83 -3.80 -5.31 -3.25
N THR A 84 -3.89 -6.63 -3.12
CA THR A 84 -4.18 -7.31 -1.85
C THR A 84 -3.08 -8.31 -1.55
N LEU A 85 -2.52 -8.24 -0.33
CA LEU A 85 -1.60 -9.23 0.21
C LEU A 85 -2.33 -10.05 1.27
N PRO A 86 -2.58 -11.35 1.02
CA PRO A 86 -3.38 -12.18 1.91
C PRO A 86 -2.71 -12.41 3.26
N ASP A 87 -3.51 -12.84 4.23
CA ASP A 87 -3.02 -13.49 5.45
C ASP A 87 -2.16 -14.73 5.12
N ASP A 88 -1.09 -14.98 5.88
CA ASP A 88 -0.20 -16.11 5.61
C ASP A 88 -0.76 -17.48 6.06
N GLY A 89 -1.89 -17.48 6.76
CA GLY A 89 -2.60 -18.67 7.24
C GLY A 89 -1.91 -19.40 8.39
N ARG A 90 -0.85 -18.83 8.98
CA ARG A 90 -0.09 -19.49 10.05
C ARG A 90 -0.78 -19.34 11.40
N PRO A 91 -0.62 -20.31 12.31
CA PRO A 91 -1.17 -20.21 13.66
C PRO A 91 -0.58 -19.02 14.43
N ALA A 92 -1.35 -18.51 15.40
CA ALA A 92 -0.85 -17.55 16.38
C ALA A 92 0.40 -18.08 17.10
N LYS A 93 1.30 -17.17 17.45
CA LYS A 93 2.61 -17.40 18.06
C LYS A 93 3.59 -18.23 17.22
N SER A 94 3.35 -18.37 15.91
CA SER A 94 4.30 -19.00 14.97
C SER A 94 5.46 -18.07 14.55
N GLY A 95 5.44 -16.82 15.01
CA GLY A 95 6.43 -15.79 14.67
C GLY A 95 6.18 -15.18 13.28
N LEU A 96 7.15 -14.39 12.80
CA LEU A 96 7.01 -13.64 11.56
C LEU A 96 6.78 -14.56 10.36
N GLY A 97 5.68 -14.30 9.66
CA GLY A 97 5.29 -14.90 8.40
C GLY A 97 6.31 -14.70 7.27
N PRO A 98 6.13 -15.38 6.13
CA PRO A 98 6.95 -15.14 4.94
C PRO A 98 6.75 -13.72 4.43
N LEU A 99 7.78 -13.15 3.79
CA LEU A 99 7.68 -11.88 3.10
C LEU A 99 6.81 -12.04 1.85
N GLN A 100 5.82 -11.16 1.73
CA GLN A 100 4.96 -11.05 0.56
C GLN A 100 5.20 -9.70 -0.12
N ARG A 101 5.00 -9.62 -1.44
CA ARG A 101 5.18 -8.43 -2.26
C ARG A 101 4.01 -8.27 -3.24
N ALA A 102 3.59 -7.04 -3.50
CA ALA A 102 2.76 -6.69 -4.65
C ALA A 102 3.31 -5.43 -5.31
N ARG A 103 3.29 -5.39 -6.65
CA ARG A 103 3.72 -4.23 -7.43
C ARG A 103 2.52 -3.42 -7.90
N LEU A 104 2.55 -2.11 -7.69
CA LEU A 104 1.60 -1.15 -8.24
C LEU A 104 2.35 -0.22 -9.20
N THR A 105 1.77 0.00 -10.38
CA THR A 105 2.36 0.85 -11.41
C THR A 105 1.31 1.79 -11.98
N THR A 106 1.68 3.05 -12.22
CA THR A 106 0.83 4.02 -12.93
C THR A 106 1.66 4.96 -13.78
N ARG A 107 1.07 5.47 -14.85
CA ARG A 107 1.61 6.60 -15.60
C ARG A 107 1.31 7.90 -14.86
N VAL A 108 2.30 8.79 -14.81
CA VAL A 108 2.22 10.14 -14.25
C VAL A 108 2.32 11.12 -15.42
N ASP A 109 1.21 11.77 -15.75
CA ASP A 109 1.17 12.73 -16.87
C ASP A 109 1.71 14.11 -16.46
N ARG A 110 1.52 14.49 -15.19
CA ARG A 110 1.95 15.76 -14.62
C ARG A 110 2.43 15.53 -13.20
N ARG A 111 3.42 16.34 -12.80
CA ARG A 111 3.92 16.36 -11.43
C ARG A 111 2.78 16.53 -10.44
N GLY A 112 2.74 15.72 -9.39
CA GLY A 112 1.66 15.77 -8.42
C GLY A 112 1.85 14.78 -7.27
N VAL A 113 1.01 14.93 -6.24
CA VAL A 113 1.00 14.03 -5.09
C VAL A 113 0.15 12.81 -5.41
N TYR A 114 0.77 11.64 -5.41
CA TYR A 114 0.10 10.35 -5.44
C TYR A 114 0.13 9.78 -4.02
N ALA A 115 -0.95 9.13 -3.59
CA ALA A 115 -1.00 8.53 -2.26
C ALA A 115 -1.19 7.01 -2.36
N LEU A 116 -0.35 6.26 -1.67
CA LEU A 116 -0.57 4.85 -1.38
C LEU A 116 -1.29 4.76 -0.03
N ASN A 117 -2.51 4.26 -0.02
CA ASN A 117 -3.22 3.94 1.22
C ASN A 117 -2.99 2.47 1.56
N VAL A 118 -2.64 2.21 2.81
CA VAL A 118 -2.41 0.87 3.36
C VAL A 118 -3.37 0.63 4.51
N THR A 119 -4.23 -0.37 4.36
CA THR A 119 -5.11 -0.84 5.43
C THR A 119 -4.92 -2.33 5.62
N ILE A 120 -5.21 -2.83 6.83
CA ILE A 120 -5.10 -4.24 7.16
C ILE A 120 -6.40 -4.69 7.83
N SER A 121 -7.00 -5.77 7.34
CA SER A 121 -8.26 -6.28 7.88
C SER A 121 -8.09 -6.69 9.34
N GLN A 122 -9.09 -6.38 10.18
CA GLN A 122 -9.12 -6.76 11.60
C GLN A 122 -7.94 -6.25 12.44
N ASP A 123 -7.08 -5.39 11.87
CA ASP A 123 -5.90 -4.85 12.52
C ASP A 123 -5.91 -3.32 12.44
N ARG A 124 -6.92 -2.75 13.09
CA ARG A 124 -7.19 -1.31 13.13
C ARG A 124 -5.98 -0.46 13.54
N TYR A 125 -5.10 -1.02 14.37
CA TYR A 125 -3.94 -0.33 14.93
C TYR A 125 -2.61 -0.77 14.28
N GLY A 126 -2.64 -1.69 13.30
CA GLY A 126 -1.43 -2.18 12.62
C GLY A 126 -0.44 -2.90 13.54
N LEU A 127 -0.97 -3.72 14.46
CA LEU A 127 -0.18 -4.44 15.47
C LEU A 127 0.15 -5.87 15.05
N GLU A 128 -0.60 -6.44 14.11
CA GLU A 128 -0.57 -7.86 13.72
C GLU A 128 0.20 -8.10 12.42
N ALA A 129 0.45 -7.05 11.65
CA ALA A 129 1.29 -7.12 10.47
C ALA A 129 2.27 -5.95 10.40
N ILE A 130 3.38 -6.18 9.72
CA ILE A 130 4.34 -5.15 9.34
C ILE A 130 4.36 -5.04 7.84
N TRP A 131 4.52 -3.82 7.36
CA TRP A 131 4.51 -3.53 5.93
C TRP A 131 5.69 -2.63 5.57
N GLY A 132 5.94 -2.47 4.29
CA GLY A 132 6.95 -1.54 3.80
C GLY A 132 6.74 -1.28 2.33
N PHE A 133 7.56 -0.42 1.75
CA PHE A 133 7.50 -0.14 0.33
C PHE A 133 8.87 0.15 -0.28
N ARG A 134 8.93 0.04 -1.60
CA ARG A 134 9.97 0.64 -2.45
C ARG A 134 9.32 1.43 -3.54
N SER A 135 9.95 2.51 -3.95
CA SER A 135 9.48 3.27 -5.10
C SER A 135 10.65 3.88 -5.87
N ASN A 136 10.43 4.12 -7.16
CA ASN A 136 11.31 4.95 -7.97
C ASN A 136 11.08 6.47 -7.74
N CYS A 137 10.10 6.85 -6.90
CA CYS A 137 9.87 8.25 -6.53
C CYS A 137 10.83 8.69 -5.39
N PRO A 138 11.73 9.65 -5.63
CA PRO A 138 12.76 10.03 -4.65
C PRO A 138 12.21 10.88 -3.49
N LYS A 139 11.03 11.50 -3.66
CA LYS A 139 10.42 12.38 -2.68
C LYS A 139 9.13 11.76 -2.18
N TYR A 140 9.12 11.36 -0.91
CA TYR A 140 7.94 10.80 -0.29
C TYR A 140 7.82 11.20 1.18
N LEU A 141 6.60 11.13 1.69
CA LEU A 141 6.26 11.29 3.10
C LEU A 141 5.52 10.04 3.56
N LEU A 142 5.99 9.43 4.64
CA LEU A 142 5.36 8.27 5.26
C LEU A 142 4.41 8.72 6.37
N GLU A 143 3.21 8.14 6.41
CA GLU A 143 2.21 8.31 7.46
C GLU A 143 1.85 6.93 8.03
N THR A 144 2.15 6.68 9.31
CA THR A 144 1.89 5.38 9.98
C THR A 144 0.80 5.45 11.05
N ALA A 145 0.12 6.60 11.16
CA ALA A 145 -0.89 6.86 12.17
C ALA A 145 -2.20 7.26 11.50
N ARG A 146 -3.20 6.39 11.58
CA ARG A 146 -4.60 6.77 11.33
C ARG A 146 -5.20 7.09 12.70
N GLY A 147 -5.09 8.36 13.12
CA GLY A 147 -5.56 8.85 14.42
C GLY A 147 -6.92 8.28 14.80
N HIS A 148 -6.92 7.34 15.73
CA HIS A 148 -8.11 6.67 16.22
C HIS A 148 -8.51 7.31 17.55
N LYS A 149 -9.76 7.78 17.62
CA LYS A 149 -10.29 8.57 18.75
C LYS A 149 -10.36 7.79 20.07
N ASP A 150 -10.28 6.46 20.02
CA ASP A 150 -10.48 5.54 21.15
C ASP A 150 -9.20 5.16 21.90
N GLU A 151 -8.02 5.56 21.42
CA GLU A 151 -6.74 5.39 22.11
C GLU A 151 -6.05 6.74 22.31
N ARG A 152 -5.18 6.87 23.33
CA ARG A 152 -4.31 8.05 23.41
C ARG A 152 -3.49 8.11 22.12
N HIS A 153 -3.47 9.27 21.45
CA HIS A 153 -2.64 9.51 20.27
C HIS A 153 -1.16 9.28 20.59
N GLN A 154 -0.73 8.03 20.48
CA GLN A 154 0.65 7.67 20.30
C GLN A 154 0.75 7.44 18.80
N GLU A 155 1.53 8.26 18.12
CA GLU A 155 1.84 8.09 16.69
C GLU A 155 3.25 7.52 16.53
N PRO A 156 3.58 6.33 17.10
CA PRO A 156 4.94 5.82 17.01
C PRO A 156 5.22 5.37 15.58
N ILE A 157 6.33 5.85 15.03
CA ILE A 157 6.98 5.19 13.89
C ILE A 157 7.63 3.92 14.45
N VAL A 158 6.98 2.78 14.28
CA VAL A 158 7.50 1.48 14.76
C VAL A 158 8.38 0.88 13.67
N LEU A 159 9.69 0.86 13.89
CA LEU A 159 10.64 0.18 13.01
C LEU A 159 10.68 -1.31 13.34
N ALA A 160 10.44 -2.17 12.33
CA ALA A 160 10.31 -3.62 12.50
C ALA A 160 11.33 -4.43 11.68
N SER A 161 12.48 -3.82 11.36
CA SER A 161 13.61 -4.45 10.68
C SER A 161 14.86 -4.41 11.56
N PRO A 162 14.96 -5.28 12.59
CA PRO A 162 16.09 -5.26 13.51
C PRO A 162 17.41 -5.52 12.76
N GLY A 163 18.47 -4.80 13.16
CA GLY A 163 19.80 -4.93 12.55
C GLY A 163 19.98 -4.19 11.21
N ARG A 164 18.94 -3.53 10.69
CA ARG A 164 19.02 -2.70 9.49
C ARG A 164 19.12 -1.22 9.87
N PRO A 165 20.18 -0.49 9.46
CA PRO A 165 20.22 0.96 9.60
C PRO A 165 19.08 1.62 8.81
N ALA A 166 18.49 2.67 9.38
CA ALA A 166 17.48 3.49 8.73
C ALA A 166 17.66 4.95 9.14
N GLU A 167 17.46 5.87 8.20
CA GLU A 167 17.39 7.30 8.48
C GLU A 167 15.93 7.68 8.69
N VAL A 168 15.63 8.27 9.85
CA VAL A 168 14.31 8.81 10.17
C VAL A 168 14.42 10.33 10.13
N CYS A 169 13.84 10.92 9.09
CA CYS A 169 13.80 12.37 8.91
C CYS A 169 12.40 12.88 9.21
N PHE A 170 12.32 13.93 10.03
CA PHE A 170 11.08 14.65 10.28
C PHE A 170 11.04 15.88 9.37
N ALA A 171 9.88 16.16 8.77
CA ALA A 171 9.65 17.44 8.13
C ALA A 171 9.63 18.54 9.21
N PRO A 172 10.38 19.64 9.05
CA PRO A 172 10.41 20.75 10.00
C PRO A 172 9.09 21.53 10.04
#